data_AF-A0A6A5SGB1-F1
#
_entry.id   AF-A0A6A5SGB1-F1
#
_cell.length_a   1.000
_cell.length_b   1.000
_cell.length_c   1.000
_cell.angle_alpha   90.00
_cell.angle_beta   90.00
_cell.angle_gamma   90.00
#
_symmetry.space_group_name_H-M   'P 1'
#
loop_
_entity.id
_entity.type
_entity.pdbx_description
1 polymer ?
#
loop_
_entity_poly.entity_id
_entity_poly.type
_entity_poly.pdbx_seq_one_letter_code
_entity_poly.pdbx_strand_id
1 'polypeptide(L)'
;MSYLTAALSTAEINALSDPTKSYEDAFRDLEQITNTNFDESPFENGVRYRNTLDILEEQAKTAPDRNMLAVMLNCEYRLWKLDEETSIKYKPFLTHWVQALRRLEEDLTNFKQGTTHNPTSASDSLTAEGVTRARLTWIKGLLIGKDMTEIRSSSPWRTFSLTVPAFERPFDVQPYIQMLVETGVWDKPREPAVPSAPGEKQKPTLNLKMQSRKTVAKADTSSAPQQWQKTMRQKLKEQPDTAVQELKNLPLELSSLDFLTTLLTDRTLEAHSVETAPVIIAYIQHALRLVEKMEAPPSTSDQDSHANGAANGAESRAPVVEYGKEAQSRAVKLMLLFLKSLIRKGLLGTQVLYFEIQEICVRYVWIKEVRDFKSWVEEGKDAAQNGQT
;
A
#
# COMPACT_ATOMS: atom_id res chain seq x y z
N MET A 1 5.96 14.53 14.67
CA MET A 1 6.96 13.80 13.86
C MET A 1 6.24 12.92 12.86
N SER A 2 6.81 12.61 11.70
CA SER A 2 6.18 11.70 10.75
C SER A 2 6.30 10.26 11.27
N TYR A 3 5.18 9.61 11.59
CA TYR A 3 5.16 8.23 12.08
C TYR A 3 5.82 7.24 11.11
N LEU A 4 5.85 7.57 9.81
CA LEU A 4 6.48 6.75 8.77
C LEU A 4 8.01 6.62 8.89
N THR A 5 8.66 7.51 9.65
CA THR A 5 10.12 7.47 9.85
C THR A 5 10.48 7.33 11.33
N ALA A 6 9.51 7.10 12.21
CA ALA A 6 9.77 6.91 13.62
C ALA A 6 10.53 5.59 13.82
N ALA A 7 11.66 5.66 14.52
CA ALA A 7 12.48 4.50 14.89
C ALA A 7 12.54 4.39 16.42
N LEU A 8 13.17 3.32 16.92
CA LEU A 8 13.53 3.21 18.32
C LEU A 8 14.55 4.28 18.68
N SER A 9 14.39 4.86 19.88
CA SER A 9 15.37 5.74 20.49
C SER A 9 16.63 4.96 20.88
N THR A 10 17.71 5.68 21.12
CA THR A 10 18.97 5.07 21.57
C THR A 10 18.81 4.29 22.88
N ALA A 11 17.96 4.74 23.80
CA ALA A 11 17.72 4.03 25.06
C ALA A 11 17.02 2.69 24.83
N GLU A 12 16.01 2.66 23.96
CA GLU A 12 15.31 1.43 23.57
C GLU A 12 16.23 0.46 22.82
N ILE A 13 17.06 0.98 21.90
CA ILE A 13 18.07 0.18 21.19
C ILE A 13 19.04 -0.44 22.20
N ASN A 14 19.53 0.33 23.17
CA ASN A 14 20.43 -0.17 24.21
C ASN A 14 19.80 -1.26 25.10
N ALA A 15 18.50 -1.20 25.34
CA ALA A 15 17.80 -2.24 26.11
C ALA A 15 17.74 -3.57 25.34
N LEU A 16 17.65 -3.52 24.01
CA LEU A 16 17.55 -4.68 23.12
C LEU A 16 18.90 -5.20 22.61
N SER A 17 20.00 -4.51 22.92
CA SER A 17 21.30 -4.74 22.28
C SER A 17 22.14 -5.83 22.93
N ASP A 18 21.78 -6.30 24.14
CA ASP A 18 22.50 -7.37 24.82
C ASP A 18 22.22 -8.73 24.14
N PRO A 19 23.23 -9.35 23.49
CA PRO A 19 23.04 -10.60 22.75
C PRO A 19 22.88 -11.82 23.66
N THR A 20 23.22 -11.70 24.94
CA THR A 20 23.19 -12.79 25.93
C THR A 20 21.90 -12.83 26.73
N LYS A 21 21.18 -11.72 26.78
CA LYS A 21 19.91 -11.58 27.49
C LYS A 21 18.81 -12.37 26.78
N SER A 22 17.90 -12.96 27.57
CA SER A 22 16.72 -13.63 27.01
C SER A 22 15.79 -12.61 26.35
N TYR A 23 14.98 -13.05 25.39
CA TYR A 23 14.00 -12.16 24.75
C TYR A 23 13.01 -11.56 25.77
N GLU A 24 12.56 -12.35 26.76
CA GLU A 24 11.64 -11.83 27.80
C GLU A 24 12.30 -10.80 28.72
N ASP A 25 13.56 -11.00 29.10
CA ASP A 25 14.26 -10.04 29.96
C ASP A 25 14.55 -8.74 29.19
N ALA A 26 14.98 -8.84 27.92
CA ALA A 26 15.18 -7.67 27.07
C ALA A 26 13.89 -6.86 26.88
N PHE A 27 12.74 -7.55 26.81
CA PHE A 27 11.43 -6.91 26.70
C PHE A 27 10.99 -6.26 27.99
N ARG A 28 11.24 -6.89 29.14
CA ARG A 28 10.96 -6.29 30.44
C ARG A 28 11.70 -4.98 30.62
N ASP A 29 12.97 -4.93 30.19
CA ASP A 29 13.77 -3.72 30.23
C ASP A 29 13.24 -2.66 29.26
N LEU A 30 12.84 -3.07 28.05
CA LEU A 30 12.21 -2.17 27.07
C LEU A 30 10.88 -1.59 27.59
N GLU A 31 10.05 -2.40 28.22
CA GLU A 31 8.76 -2.00 28.80
C GLU A 31 8.95 -1.00 29.95
N GLN A 32 9.99 -1.18 30.77
CA GLN A 32 10.34 -0.19 31.80
C GLN A 32 10.71 1.17 31.22
N ILE A 33 11.37 1.19 30.06
CA ILE A 33 11.76 2.44 29.37
C ILE A 33 10.57 3.06 28.65
N THR A 34 9.71 2.25 28.04
CA THR A 34 8.59 2.73 27.20
C THR A 34 7.34 3.11 28.00
N ASN A 35 7.14 2.54 29.19
CA ASN A 35 6.02 2.88 30.09
C ASN A 35 6.03 4.35 30.58
N THR A 36 7.09 5.12 30.29
CA THR A 36 7.06 6.57 30.49
C THR A 36 6.26 7.32 29.42
N ASN A 37 5.92 6.68 28.31
CA ASN A 37 5.22 7.26 27.15
C ASN A 37 3.85 6.57 26.95
N PHE A 38 2.86 6.95 27.76
CA PHE A 38 1.57 6.24 27.92
C PHE A 38 0.62 6.27 26.70
N ASP A 39 0.93 6.99 25.63
CA ASP A 39 -0.05 7.29 24.55
C ASP A 39 0.23 6.60 23.20
N GLU A 40 1.31 5.81 23.05
CA GLU A 40 1.62 5.18 21.75
C GLU A 40 0.78 3.92 21.50
N SER A 41 0.10 3.88 20.35
CA SER A 41 -0.69 2.70 19.96
C SER A 41 0.21 1.48 19.67
N PRO A 42 -0.29 0.24 19.86
CA PRO A 42 0.46 -0.98 19.53
C PRO A 42 0.96 -1.01 18.07
N PHE A 43 0.15 -0.46 17.16
CA PHE A 43 0.51 -0.34 15.75
C PHE A 43 1.67 0.63 15.52
N GLU A 44 1.66 1.80 16.15
CA GLU A 44 2.77 2.78 16.04
C GLU A 44 4.07 2.18 16.57
N ASN A 45 4.02 1.48 17.70
CA ASN A 45 5.16 0.72 18.21
C ASN A 45 5.67 -0.31 17.20
N GLY A 46 4.76 -1.08 16.58
CA GLY A 46 5.07 -2.00 15.49
C GLY A 46 5.79 -1.32 14.31
N VAL A 47 5.32 -0.16 13.88
CA VAL A 47 5.97 0.63 12.81
C VAL A 47 7.38 1.06 13.23
N ARG A 48 7.59 1.47 14.49
CA ARG A 48 8.92 1.85 15.01
C ARG A 48 9.91 0.68 14.99
N TYR A 49 9.48 -0.52 15.41
CA TYR A 49 10.32 -1.73 15.34
C TYR A 49 10.69 -2.06 13.89
N ARG A 50 9.72 -2.04 12.98
CA ARG A 50 9.94 -2.28 11.54
C ARG A 50 10.93 -1.28 10.94
N ASN A 51 10.74 0.00 11.18
CA ASN A 51 11.63 1.03 10.63
C ASN A 51 13.06 0.88 11.19
N THR A 52 13.20 0.50 12.45
CA THR A 52 14.50 0.21 13.07
C THR A 52 15.16 -1.00 12.41
N LEU A 53 14.39 -2.06 12.10
CA LEU A 53 14.89 -3.21 11.36
C LEU A 53 15.43 -2.84 9.99
N ASP A 54 14.69 -2.04 9.22
CA ASP A 54 15.12 -1.60 7.88
C ASP A 54 16.43 -0.78 7.95
N ILE A 55 16.60 0.07 8.97
CA ILE A 55 17.85 0.84 9.20
C ILE A 55 19.02 -0.10 9.54
N LEU A 56 18.82 -1.02 10.49
CA LEU A 56 19.87 -1.92 10.95
C LEU A 56 20.26 -2.95 9.88
N GLU A 57 19.32 -3.36 9.03
CA GLU A 57 19.57 -4.25 7.89
C GLU A 57 20.60 -3.65 6.93
N GLU A 58 20.43 -2.37 6.57
CA GLU A 58 21.40 -1.68 5.70
C GLU A 58 22.76 -1.48 6.38
N GLN A 59 22.79 -1.19 7.68
CA GLN A 59 24.04 -1.07 8.43
C GLN A 59 24.78 -2.41 8.51
N ALA A 60 24.07 -3.50 8.78
CA ALA A 60 24.64 -4.84 8.90
C ALA A 60 25.35 -5.33 7.63
N LYS A 61 24.97 -4.82 6.45
CA LYS A 61 25.64 -5.11 5.18
C LYS A 61 27.08 -4.59 5.16
N THR A 62 27.37 -3.50 5.87
CA THR A 62 28.69 -2.84 5.86
C THR A 62 29.49 -3.07 7.14
N ALA A 63 28.81 -3.14 8.29
CA ALA A 63 29.42 -3.29 9.60
C ALA A 63 28.58 -4.25 10.47
N PRO A 64 28.67 -5.57 10.22
CA PRO A 64 27.94 -6.54 11.01
C PRO A 64 28.43 -6.53 12.47
N ASP A 65 27.49 -6.43 13.41
CA ASP A 65 27.78 -6.38 14.83
C ASP A 65 26.83 -7.29 15.64
N ARG A 66 27.34 -7.86 16.73
CA ARG A 66 26.58 -8.82 17.56
C ARG A 66 25.41 -8.15 18.26
N ASN A 67 25.61 -6.92 18.73
CA ASN A 67 24.57 -6.17 19.42
C ASN A 67 23.50 -5.74 18.42
N MET A 68 23.91 -5.34 17.21
CA MET A 68 22.97 -5.05 16.12
C MET A 68 22.09 -6.26 15.78
N LEU A 69 22.69 -7.45 15.63
CA LEU A 69 21.92 -8.67 15.41
C LEU A 69 20.94 -8.95 16.57
N ALA A 70 21.35 -8.71 17.82
CA ALA A 70 20.47 -8.85 18.98
C ALA A 70 19.25 -7.94 18.89
N VAL A 71 19.45 -6.65 18.56
CA VAL A 71 18.35 -5.70 18.36
C VAL A 71 17.43 -6.17 17.23
N MET A 72 17.98 -6.62 16.11
CA MET A 72 17.17 -7.10 14.98
C MET A 72 16.29 -8.30 15.40
N LEU A 73 16.85 -9.32 16.02
CA LEU A 73 16.07 -10.50 16.42
C LEU A 73 15.03 -10.17 17.50
N ASN A 74 15.36 -9.26 18.43
CA ASN A 74 14.42 -8.75 19.42
C ASN A 74 13.26 -7.98 18.77
N CYS A 75 13.53 -7.11 17.78
CA CYS A 75 12.48 -6.40 17.04
C CYS A 75 11.55 -7.36 16.29
N GLU A 76 12.09 -8.38 15.61
CA GLU A 76 11.27 -9.40 14.92
C GLU A 76 10.38 -10.17 15.90
N TYR A 77 10.93 -10.56 17.06
CA TYR A 77 10.14 -11.19 18.12
C TYR A 77 9.04 -10.26 18.63
N ARG A 78 9.31 -8.95 18.74
CA ARG A 78 8.32 -7.99 19.25
C ARG A 78 7.19 -7.79 18.26
N LEU A 79 7.51 -7.66 16.97
CA LEU A 79 6.52 -7.61 15.90
C LEU A 79 5.58 -8.83 15.94
N TRP A 80 6.15 -10.02 16.19
CA TRP A 80 5.34 -11.23 16.32
C TRP A 80 4.47 -11.24 17.58
N LYS A 81 5.03 -10.77 18.71
CA LYS A 81 4.39 -10.77 20.03
C LYS A 81 3.22 -9.79 20.11
N LEU A 82 3.30 -8.63 19.44
CA LEU A 82 2.23 -7.61 19.42
C LEU A 82 0.88 -8.18 18.98
N ASP A 83 0.90 -9.20 18.11
CA ASP A 83 -0.29 -9.81 17.55
C ASP A 83 -0.32 -11.32 17.77
N GLU A 84 0.27 -11.84 18.85
CA GLU A 84 0.48 -13.28 19.09
C GLU A 84 -0.81 -14.11 18.88
N GLU A 85 -1.92 -13.64 19.41
CA GLU A 85 -3.24 -14.30 19.33
C GLU A 85 -3.89 -14.22 17.94
N THR A 86 -3.41 -13.30 17.09
CA THR A 86 -3.94 -13.10 15.74
C THR A 86 -3.44 -14.21 14.82
N SER A 87 -4.38 -14.84 14.10
CA SER A 87 -4.06 -15.82 13.04
C SER A 87 -3.09 -15.22 12.03
N ILE A 88 -2.12 -16.02 11.57
CA ILE A 88 -1.03 -15.58 10.68
C ILE A 88 -1.53 -14.78 9.46
N LYS A 89 -2.67 -15.17 8.87
CA LYS A 89 -3.28 -14.49 7.72
C LYS A 89 -3.73 -13.05 7.99
N TYR A 90 -3.96 -12.68 9.25
CA TYR A 90 -4.42 -11.34 9.65
C TYR A 90 -3.35 -10.56 10.42
N LYS A 91 -2.12 -11.08 10.53
CA LYS A 91 -1.05 -10.35 11.21
C LYS A 91 -0.66 -9.12 10.36
N PRO A 92 -0.66 -7.90 10.93
CA PRO A 92 -0.42 -6.67 10.18
C PRO A 92 0.99 -6.60 9.56
N PHE A 93 1.96 -7.31 10.15
CA PHE A 93 3.34 -7.35 9.68
C PHE A 93 3.66 -8.56 8.79
N LEU A 94 2.66 -9.34 8.35
CA LEU A 94 2.88 -10.47 7.43
C LEU A 94 3.58 -10.00 6.13
N THR A 95 3.15 -8.87 5.58
CA THR A 95 3.76 -8.27 4.38
C THR A 95 5.25 -8.00 4.58
N HIS A 96 5.63 -7.51 5.77
CA HIS A 96 7.03 -7.23 6.09
C HIS A 96 7.87 -8.52 6.07
N TRP A 97 7.42 -9.57 6.76
CA TRP A 97 8.14 -10.84 6.80
C TRP A 97 8.28 -11.49 5.42
N VAL A 98 7.21 -11.50 4.62
CA VAL A 98 7.26 -12.07 3.25
C VAL A 98 8.25 -11.28 2.37
N GLN A 99 8.24 -9.96 2.43
CA GLN A 99 9.18 -9.12 1.68
C GLN A 99 10.63 -9.33 2.16
N ALA A 100 10.85 -9.35 3.48
CA ALA A 100 12.15 -9.57 4.08
C ALA A 100 12.72 -10.94 3.67
N LEU A 101 11.92 -12.02 3.70
CA LEU A 101 12.37 -13.34 3.25
C LEU A 101 12.88 -13.32 1.81
N ARG A 102 12.13 -12.71 0.88
CA ARG A 102 12.53 -12.62 -0.53
C ARG A 102 13.83 -11.86 -0.71
N ARG A 103 13.98 -10.70 -0.06
CA ARG A 103 15.21 -9.89 -0.12
C ARG A 103 16.41 -10.63 0.46
N LEU A 104 16.26 -11.22 1.64
CA LEU A 104 17.34 -11.93 2.34
C LEU A 104 17.76 -13.20 1.57
N GLU A 105 16.84 -13.89 0.89
CA GLU A 105 17.17 -15.02 0.02
C GLU A 105 17.97 -14.57 -1.21
N GLU A 106 17.58 -13.47 -1.84
CA GLU A 106 18.34 -12.86 -2.95
C GLU A 106 19.75 -12.47 -2.50
N ASP A 107 19.88 -11.79 -1.35
CA ASP A 107 21.18 -11.43 -0.77
C ASP A 107 22.06 -12.66 -0.53
N LEU A 108 21.51 -13.74 0.03
CA LEU A 108 22.24 -15.01 0.20
C LEU A 108 22.65 -15.65 -1.12
N THR A 109 21.83 -15.55 -2.18
CA THR A 109 22.25 -16.01 -3.51
C THR A 109 23.39 -15.17 -4.08
N ASN A 110 23.38 -13.86 -3.85
CA ASN A 110 24.44 -12.94 -4.28
C ASN A 110 25.76 -13.22 -3.53
N PHE A 111 25.71 -13.49 -2.22
CA PHE A 111 26.89 -13.89 -1.44
C PHE A 111 27.53 -15.18 -1.97
N LYS A 112 26.72 -16.17 -2.39
CA LYS A 112 27.23 -17.41 -2.98
C LYS A 112 27.91 -17.21 -4.34
N GLN A 113 27.44 -16.25 -5.14
CA GLN A 113 28.00 -15.95 -6.46
C GLN A 113 29.29 -15.09 -6.38
N GLY A 114 29.38 -14.21 -5.39
CA GLY A 114 30.51 -13.28 -5.25
C GLY A 114 31.75 -13.84 -4.53
N THR A 115 31.65 -14.99 -3.86
CA THR A 115 32.69 -15.44 -2.92
C THR A 115 33.49 -16.63 -3.45
N THR A 116 34.49 -16.37 -4.30
CA THR A 116 35.66 -17.25 -4.46
C THR A 116 36.68 -16.94 -3.36
N HIS A 117 36.46 -17.37 -2.12
CA HIS A 117 37.49 -17.24 -1.08
C HIS A 117 37.52 -18.40 -0.08
N ASN A 118 38.75 -18.83 0.18
CA ASN A 118 39.14 -19.95 1.02
C ASN A 118 38.50 -19.91 2.41
N PRO A 119 38.07 -21.06 2.96
CA PRO A 119 37.58 -21.18 4.31
C PRO A 119 38.75 -21.11 5.30
N THR A 120 39.35 -19.93 5.47
CA THR A 120 40.25 -19.70 6.60
C THR A 120 39.40 -19.47 7.84
N SER A 121 39.19 -20.59 8.52
CA SER A 121 38.85 -20.74 9.94
C SER A 121 39.22 -19.53 10.81
N ALA A 122 38.23 -18.68 11.08
CA ALA A 122 38.16 -17.80 12.24
C ALA A 122 36.71 -17.82 12.75
N SER A 123 36.41 -18.81 13.59
CA SER A 123 35.07 -19.25 14.01
C SER A 123 34.33 -18.28 14.94
N ASP A 124 34.62 -16.99 14.92
CA ASP A 124 34.06 -16.06 15.92
C ASP A 124 33.66 -14.66 15.40
N SER A 125 34.07 -14.28 14.18
CA SER A 125 33.64 -13.00 13.61
C SER A 125 32.28 -13.13 12.94
N LEU A 126 31.29 -12.37 13.41
CA LEU A 126 29.98 -12.27 12.79
C LEU A 126 30.10 -11.60 11.40
N THR A 127 29.68 -12.30 10.36
CA THR A 127 29.70 -11.78 8.97
C THR A 127 28.33 -11.24 8.58
N ALA A 128 28.28 -10.38 7.55
CA ALA A 128 27.02 -9.89 6.98
C ALA A 128 26.14 -11.07 6.51
N GLU A 129 26.74 -12.07 5.85
CA GLU A 129 26.06 -13.31 5.48
C GLU A 129 25.48 -14.05 6.70
N GLY A 130 26.23 -14.09 7.80
CA GLY A 130 25.78 -14.69 9.06
C GLY A 130 24.56 -13.96 9.64
N VAL A 131 24.57 -12.63 9.65
CA VAL A 131 23.42 -11.81 10.08
C VAL A 131 22.20 -12.08 9.20
N THR A 132 22.37 -12.01 7.87
CA THR A 132 21.30 -12.28 6.89
C THR A 132 20.71 -13.68 7.10
N ARG A 133 21.56 -14.70 7.25
CA ARG A 133 21.12 -16.10 7.45
C ARG A 133 20.38 -16.28 8.76
N ALA A 134 20.86 -15.69 9.84
CA ALA A 134 20.23 -15.79 11.15
C ALA A 134 18.85 -15.14 11.16
N ARG A 135 18.73 -13.92 10.60
CA ARG A 135 17.46 -13.24 10.47
C ARG A 135 16.49 -14.00 9.56
N LEU A 136 16.95 -14.48 8.40
CA LEU A 136 16.13 -15.28 7.49
C LEU A 136 15.55 -16.50 8.21
N THR A 137 16.41 -17.23 8.92
CA THR A 137 16.01 -18.42 9.68
C THR A 137 15.01 -18.09 10.77
N TRP A 138 15.22 -16.97 11.46
CA TRP A 138 14.32 -16.50 12.49
C TRP A 138 12.93 -16.21 11.95
N ILE A 139 12.83 -15.44 10.87
CA ILE A 139 11.55 -15.12 10.22
C ILE A 139 10.83 -16.40 9.75
N LYS A 140 11.57 -17.36 9.16
CA LYS A 140 11.01 -18.68 8.80
C LYS A 140 10.42 -19.40 10.03
N GLY A 141 11.13 -19.39 11.15
CA GLY A 141 10.66 -19.95 12.42
C GLY A 141 9.36 -19.31 12.91
N LEU A 142 9.28 -17.97 12.84
CA LEU A 142 8.09 -17.21 13.22
C LEU A 142 6.88 -17.57 12.34
N LEU A 143 7.07 -17.67 11.02
CA LEU A 143 6.00 -17.95 10.07
C LEU A 143 5.48 -19.39 10.14
N ILE A 144 6.32 -20.37 10.46
CA ILE A 144 5.90 -21.78 10.66
C ILE A 144 5.00 -21.91 11.90
N GLY A 145 5.08 -20.95 12.83
CA GLY A 145 4.37 -21.05 14.11
C GLY A 145 4.99 -22.12 15.01
N LYS A 146 6.31 -22.32 14.92
CA LYS A 146 7.02 -23.19 15.87
C LYS A 146 6.73 -22.69 17.28
N ASP A 147 6.55 -23.61 18.23
CA ASP A 147 6.27 -23.26 19.62
C ASP A 147 7.34 -22.28 20.12
N MET A 148 6.90 -21.03 20.33
CA MET A 148 7.79 -19.94 20.70
C MET A 148 8.17 -20.00 22.18
N THR A 149 7.58 -20.90 22.98
CA THR A 149 7.86 -21.02 24.42
C THR A 149 9.34 -21.27 24.72
N GLU A 150 9.98 -22.21 24.02
CA GLU A 150 11.42 -22.45 24.14
C GLU A 150 12.24 -21.21 23.75
N ILE A 151 11.74 -20.51 22.74
CA ILE A 151 12.39 -19.35 22.16
C ILE A 151 12.35 -18.16 23.12
N ARG A 152 11.26 -17.96 23.87
CA ARG A 152 11.12 -16.84 24.82
C ARG A 152 12.26 -16.78 25.84
N SER A 153 12.68 -17.96 26.31
CA SER A 153 13.77 -18.14 27.27
C SER A 153 15.18 -18.17 26.64
N SER A 154 15.26 -18.21 25.31
CA SER A 154 16.52 -18.17 24.58
C SER A 154 17.04 -16.74 24.45
N SER A 155 18.34 -16.58 24.21
CA SER A 155 18.95 -15.30 23.85
C SER A 155 19.13 -15.19 22.33
N PRO A 156 19.21 -13.96 21.78
CA PRO A 156 19.52 -13.75 20.36
C PRO A 156 20.78 -14.48 19.89
N TRP A 157 21.83 -14.49 20.73
CA TRP A 157 23.06 -15.21 20.40
C TRP A 157 22.88 -16.72 20.38
N ARG A 158 22.16 -17.28 21.35
CA ARG A 158 21.87 -18.72 21.36
C ARG A 158 21.03 -19.10 20.15
N THR A 159 20.05 -18.28 19.78
CA THR A 159 19.29 -18.44 18.54
C THR A 159 20.22 -18.45 17.33
N PHE A 160 21.11 -17.46 17.19
CA PHE A 160 22.09 -17.41 16.11
C PHE A 160 22.92 -18.70 16.02
N SER A 161 23.51 -19.14 17.13
CA SER A 161 24.35 -20.34 17.17
C SER A 161 23.59 -21.61 16.79
N LEU A 162 22.31 -21.72 17.14
CA LEU A 162 21.47 -22.88 16.84
C LEU A 162 20.87 -22.86 15.43
N THR A 163 20.67 -21.68 14.85
CA THR A 163 19.94 -21.51 13.58
C THR A 163 20.84 -21.65 12.36
N VAL A 164 22.09 -21.18 12.43
CA VAL A 164 23.04 -21.24 11.31
C VAL A 164 23.24 -22.65 10.74
N PRO A 165 23.27 -23.74 11.54
CA PRO A 165 23.40 -25.11 11.02
C PRO A 165 22.07 -25.81 10.71
N ALA A 166 20.95 -25.38 11.29
CA ALA A 166 19.74 -26.22 11.41
C ALA A 166 18.66 -25.99 10.33
N PHE A 167 18.75 -24.90 9.55
CA PHE A 167 17.66 -24.44 8.67
C PHE A 167 18.03 -24.35 7.19
N GLU A 168 18.72 -25.36 6.66
CA GLU A 168 18.82 -25.56 5.20
C GLU A 168 17.56 -26.18 4.58
N ARG A 169 16.50 -26.39 5.37
CA ARG A 169 15.25 -26.92 4.83
C ARG A 169 14.63 -25.92 3.86
N PRO A 170 14.15 -26.38 2.69
CA PRO A 170 13.39 -25.53 1.79
C PRO A 170 12.17 -24.98 2.52
N PHE A 171 11.96 -23.67 2.43
CA PHE A 171 10.82 -22.98 2.99
C PHE A 171 9.99 -22.44 1.83
N ASP A 172 8.71 -22.80 1.80
CA ASP A 172 7.80 -22.32 0.77
C ASP A 172 7.12 -21.03 1.25
N VAL A 173 7.44 -19.92 0.57
CA VAL A 173 6.83 -18.61 0.84
C VAL A 173 5.45 -18.45 0.18
N GLN A 174 5.11 -19.30 -0.79
CA GLN A 174 3.88 -19.17 -1.59
C GLN A 174 2.58 -19.18 -0.76
N PRO A 175 2.41 -20.03 0.28
CA PRO A 175 1.21 -19.99 1.11
C PRO A 175 0.98 -18.62 1.76
N TYR A 176 2.05 -17.94 2.17
CA TYR A 176 1.96 -16.62 2.81
C TYR A 176 1.67 -15.51 1.79
N ILE A 177 2.22 -15.62 0.57
CA ILE A 177 1.87 -14.73 -0.55
C ILE A 177 0.38 -14.86 -0.88
N GLN A 178 -0.12 -16.09 -0.97
CA GLN A 178 -1.53 -16.37 -1.23
C GLN A 178 -2.43 -15.75 -0.15
N MET A 179 -2.05 -15.83 1.14
CA MET A 179 -2.78 -15.17 2.23
C MET A 179 -2.83 -13.65 2.07
N LEU A 180 -1.73 -13.01 1.65
CA LEU A 180 -1.70 -11.56 1.39
C LEU A 180 -2.59 -11.17 0.21
N VAL A 181 -2.69 -12.03 -0.80
CA VAL A 181 -3.58 -11.82 -1.95
C VAL A 181 -5.05 -12.00 -1.56
N GLU A 182 -5.37 -13.03 -0.78
CA GLU A 182 -6.73 -13.30 -0.30
C GLU A 182 -7.27 -12.21 0.62
N THR A 183 -6.40 -11.61 1.42
CA THR A 183 -6.75 -10.50 2.31
C THR A 183 -6.82 -9.15 1.60
N GLY A 184 -6.53 -9.10 0.29
CA GLY A 184 -6.53 -7.86 -0.50
C GLY A 184 -5.37 -6.93 -0.17
N VAL A 185 -4.34 -7.42 0.53
CA VAL A 185 -3.12 -6.66 0.81
C VAL A 185 -2.23 -6.59 -0.44
N TRP A 186 -2.15 -7.70 -1.20
CA TRP A 186 -1.47 -7.77 -2.49
C TRP A 186 -2.46 -8.03 -3.63
N ASP A 187 -2.16 -7.48 -4.80
CA ASP A 187 -2.91 -7.80 -6.02
C ASP A 187 -2.62 -9.25 -6.44
N LYS A 188 -3.63 -9.93 -6.98
CA LYS A 188 -3.44 -11.23 -7.64
C LYS A 188 -2.39 -11.06 -8.75
N PRO A 189 -1.28 -11.83 -8.72
CA PRO A 189 -0.39 -11.90 -9.86
C PRO A 189 -1.24 -12.20 -11.09
N ARG A 190 -1.12 -11.40 -12.15
CA ARG A 190 -1.84 -11.68 -13.39
C ARG A 190 -1.44 -13.08 -13.83
N GLU A 191 -2.41 -14.00 -13.89
CA GLU A 191 -2.15 -15.31 -14.47
C GLU A 191 -1.54 -15.08 -15.85
N PRO A 192 -0.39 -15.69 -16.17
CA PRO A 192 0.21 -15.55 -17.47
C PRO A 192 -0.85 -15.97 -18.48
N ALA A 193 -1.24 -15.03 -19.35
CA ALA A 193 -2.26 -15.26 -20.35
C ALA A 193 -1.88 -16.52 -21.12
N VAL A 194 -2.64 -17.58 -20.92
CA VAL A 194 -2.43 -18.84 -21.64
C VAL A 194 -2.49 -18.46 -23.12
N PRO A 195 -1.43 -18.70 -23.90
CA PRO A 195 -1.39 -18.29 -25.29
C PRO A 195 -2.59 -18.94 -25.99
N SER A 196 -3.52 -18.08 -26.41
CA SER A 196 -4.69 -18.50 -27.16
C SER A 196 -4.20 -19.26 -28.40
N ALA A 197 -4.63 -20.52 -28.51
CA ALA A 197 -4.26 -21.39 -29.60
C ALA A 197 -4.55 -20.71 -30.96
N PRO A 198 -3.67 -20.89 -31.96
CA PRO A 198 -3.81 -20.21 -33.23
C PRO A 198 -4.89 -20.87 -34.08
N GLY A 199 -5.95 -20.11 -34.35
CA GLY A 199 -6.65 -20.17 -35.64
C GLY A 199 -8.12 -20.55 -35.58
N GLU A 200 -8.97 -19.54 -35.70
CA GLU A 200 -10.15 -19.67 -36.56
C GLU A 200 -10.39 -18.38 -37.34
N LYS A 201 -10.20 -18.51 -38.66
CA LYS A 201 -10.32 -17.43 -39.65
C LYS A 201 -11.79 -17.06 -39.80
N GLN A 202 -12.19 -15.84 -39.44
CA GLN A 202 -13.43 -15.25 -39.94
C GLN A 202 -13.16 -14.21 -41.03
N LYS A 203 -13.83 -14.46 -42.17
CA LYS A 203 -13.75 -13.76 -43.45
C LYS A 203 -14.33 -12.35 -43.39
N PRO A 204 -13.82 -11.41 -44.19
CA PRO A 204 -14.43 -10.10 -44.39
C PRO A 204 -15.54 -10.18 -45.46
N THR A 205 -16.70 -9.56 -45.19
CA THR A 205 -17.70 -9.30 -46.24
C THR A 205 -18.00 -7.80 -46.34
N LEU A 206 -17.72 -7.33 -47.54
CA LEU A 206 -17.91 -6.03 -48.19
C LEU A 206 -19.20 -5.23 -47.91
N ASN A 207 -18.98 -3.93 -47.73
CA ASN A 207 -19.60 -2.76 -48.37
C ASN A 207 -21.13 -2.64 -48.52
N LEU A 208 -21.64 -1.50 -48.04
CA LEU A 208 -22.56 -0.67 -48.82
C LEU A 208 -22.24 0.83 -48.66
N LYS A 209 -22.21 1.50 -49.82
CA LYS A 209 -21.91 2.90 -50.09
C LYS A 209 -23.16 3.79 -49.98
N MET A 210 -22.91 5.10 -50.04
CA MET A 210 -23.83 6.25 -50.30
C MET A 210 -24.53 6.79 -49.04
N GLN A 211 -24.59 8.10 -48.78
CA GLN A 211 -24.46 9.27 -49.65
C GLN A 211 -24.19 10.55 -48.83
N SER A 212 -23.51 11.50 -49.46
CA SER A 212 -23.20 12.86 -48.97
C SER A 212 -24.39 13.65 -48.42
N ARG A 213 -24.14 14.44 -47.36
CA ARG A 213 -24.48 15.87 -47.38
C ARG A 213 -23.60 16.67 -46.41
N LYS A 214 -22.85 17.59 -47.02
CA LYS A 214 -22.22 18.74 -46.36
C LYS A 214 -23.30 19.61 -45.73
N THR A 215 -23.19 19.87 -44.43
CA THR A 215 -23.51 21.18 -43.86
C THR A 215 -22.45 21.51 -42.83
N VAL A 216 -21.62 22.47 -43.21
CA VAL A 216 -20.67 23.17 -42.34
C VAL A 216 -21.49 23.91 -41.30
N ALA A 217 -21.53 23.40 -40.07
CA ALA A 217 -21.88 24.17 -38.89
C ALA A 217 -20.61 24.26 -38.05
N LYS A 218 -20.17 25.49 -37.79
CA LYS A 218 -19.14 25.80 -36.80
C LYS A 218 -19.52 25.11 -35.50
N ALA A 219 -18.82 24.04 -35.16
CA ALA A 219 -18.95 23.40 -33.86
C ALA A 219 -18.22 24.30 -32.87
N ASP A 220 -19.01 25.01 -32.07
CA ASP A 220 -18.56 25.60 -30.82
C ASP A 220 -17.88 24.51 -29.98
N THR A 221 -16.58 24.65 -29.78
CA THR A 221 -15.73 23.74 -28.99
C THR A 221 -16.02 23.81 -27.48
N SER A 222 -17.19 24.30 -27.07
CA SER A 222 -17.62 24.48 -25.68
C SER A 222 -18.69 23.48 -25.21
N SER A 223 -19.25 22.62 -26.08
CA SER A 223 -20.42 21.79 -25.73
C SER A 223 -20.12 20.37 -25.23
N ALA A 224 -18.92 19.85 -25.47
CA ALA A 224 -18.57 18.46 -25.15
C ALA A 224 -18.69 18.11 -23.64
N PRO A 225 -18.26 18.97 -22.69
CA PRO A 225 -18.38 18.68 -21.26
C PRO A 225 -19.84 18.62 -20.78
N GLN A 226 -20.75 19.33 -21.43
CA GLN A 226 -22.17 19.33 -21.03
C GLN A 226 -22.95 18.15 -21.64
N GLN A 227 -22.47 17.60 -22.75
CA GLN A 227 -23.18 16.52 -23.44
C GLN A 227 -23.13 15.21 -22.66
N TRP A 228 -21.96 14.82 -22.14
CA TRP A 228 -21.83 13.57 -21.37
C TRP A 228 -22.62 13.64 -20.05
N GLN A 229 -22.66 14.81 -19.39
CA GLN A 229 -23.45 15.01 -18.17
C GLN A 229 -24.95 14.85 -18.42
N LYS A 230 -25.46 15.38 -19.54
CA LYS A 230 -26.86 15.18 -19.95
C LYS A 230 -27.16 13.71 -20.24
N THR A 231 -26.26 13.02 -20.95
CA THR A 231 -26.37 11.58 -21.19
C THR A 231 -26.39 10.80 -19.87
N MET A 232 -25.53 11.14 -18.91
CA MET A 232 -25.49 10.48 -17.61
C MET A 232 -26.77 10.68 -16.80
N ARG A 233 -27.33 11.90 -16.82
CA ARG A 233 -28.64 12.18 -16.19
C ARG A 233 -29.78 11.39 -16.85
N GLN A 234 -29.75 11.27 -18.18
CA GLN A 234 -30.72 10.44 -18.90
C GLN A 234 -30.57 8.95 -18.53
N LYS A 235 -29.34 8.44 -18.45
CA LYS A 235 -29.07 7.07 -18.01
C LYS A 235 -29.53 6.83 -16.57
N LEU A 236 -29.37 7.77 -15.65
CA LEU A 236 -29.92 7.64 -14.29
C LEU A 236 -31.44 7.45 -14.28
N LYS A 237 -32.14 8.06 -15.25
CA LYS A 237 -33.59 7.92 -15.40
C LYS A 237 -34.01 6.59 -16.02
N GLU A 238 -33.27 6.12 -17.02
CA GLU A 238 -33.63 4.93 -17.81
C GLU A 238 -33.03 3.63 -17.24
N GLN A 239 -31.80 3.69 -16.74
CA GLN A 239 -30.95 2.56 -16.34
C GLN A 239 -30.06 2.95 -15.14
N PRO A 240 -30.65 3.10 -13.93
CA PRO A 240 -29.94 3.60 -12.76
C PRO A 240 -28.72 2.75 -12.38
N ASP A 241 -28.80 1.42 -12.50
CA ASP A 241 -27.68 0.53 -12.15
C ASP A 241 -26.45 0.73 -13.05
N THR A 242 -26.66 0.83 -14.36
CA THR A 242 -25.59 1.09 -15.34
C THR A 242 -24.97 2.47 -15.09
N ALA A 243 -25.81 3.48 -14.86
CA ALA A 243 -25.34 4.83 -14.55
C ALA A 243 -24.50 4.86 -13.27
N VAL A 244 -24.93 4.13 -12.23
CA VAL A 244 -24.18 4.01 -10.97
C VAL A 244 -22.79 3.39 -11.20
N GLN A 245 -22.68 2.36 -12.02
CA GLN A 245 -21.37 1.77 -12.35
C GLN A 245 -20.46 2.76 -13.08
N GLU A 246 -21.00 3.58 -13.97
CA GLU A 246 -20.22 4.62 -14.66
C GLU A 246 -19.83 5.76 -13.69
N LEU A 247 -20.73 6.18 -12.79
CA LEU A 247 -20.46 7.21 -11.78
C LEU A 247 -19.30 6.83 -10.85
N LYS A 248 -19.23 5.55 -10.44
CA LYS A 248 -18.15 5.03 -9.58
C LYS A 248 -16.77 5.07 -10.23
N ASN A 249 -16.71 5.09 -11.57
CA ASN A 249 -15.47 5.03 -12.33
C ASN A 249 -15.18 6.34 -13.09
N LEU A 250 -15.81 7.45 -12.69
CA LEU A 250 -15.53 8.75 -13.28
C LEU A 250 -14.06 9.15 -13.05
N PRO A 251 -13.43 9.88 -13.99
CA PRO A 251 -12.07 10.35 -13.80
C PRO A 251 -12.00 11.36 -12.64
N LEU A 252 -10.83 11.44 -12.02
CA LEU A 252 -10.54 12.40 -10.95
C LEU A 252 -10.24 13.78 -11.55
N GLU A 253 -11.29 14.44 -12.04
CA GLU A 253 -11.23 15.76 -12.68
C GLU A 253 -12.30 16.70 -12.10
N LEU A 254 -12.04 18.01 -12.13
CA LEU A 254 -12.97 19.04 -11.63
C LEU A 254 -14.39 18.89 -12.21
N SER A 255 -14.51 18.63 -13.52
CA SER A 255 -15.79 18.48 -14.21
C SER A 255 -16.63 17.32 -13.67
N SER A 256 -15.98 16.21 -13.28
CA SER A 256 -16.62 15.03 -12.70
C SER A 256 -17.01 15.27 -11.25
N LEU A 257 -16.15 15.93 -10.48
CA LEU A 257 -16.41 16.27 -9.07
C LEU A 257 -17.54 17.30 -8.92
N ASP A 258 -17.59 18.30 -9.80
CA ASP A 258 -18.68 19.28 -9.85
C ASP A 258 -20.00 18.59 -10.21
N PHE A 259 -19.97 17.67 -11.18
CA PHE A 259 -21.14 16.89 -11.55
C PHE A 259 -21.65 16.01 -10.40
N LEU A 260 -20.77 15.26 -9.73
CA LEU A 260 -21.13 14.48 -8.55
C LEU A 260 -21.70 15.37 -7.44
N THR A 261 -21.04 16.49 -7.13
CA THR A 261 -21.52 17.45 -6.13
C THR A 261 -22.91 17.99 -6.48
N THR A 262 -23.17 18.23 -7.77
CA THR A 262 -24.48 18.68 -8.26
C THR A 262 -25.54 17.59 -8.08
N LEU A 263 -25.24 16.34 -8.46
CA LEU A 263 -26.17 15.21 -8.26
C LEU A 263 -26.56 15.03 -6.79
N LEU A 264 -25.61 15.23 -5.87
CA LEU A 264 -25.81 15.15 -4.44
C LEU A 264 -26.65 16.32 -3.91
N THR A 265 -26.30 17.54 -4.33
CA THR A 265 -27.00 18.76 -3.90
C THR A 265 -28.46 18.75 -4.36
N ASP A 266 -28.70 18.33 -5.61
CA ASP A 266 -30.02 18.24 -6.21
C ASP A 266 -30.80 17.00 -5.75
N ARG A 267 -30.21 16.13 -4.91
CA ARG A 267 -30.76 14.82 -4.49
C ARG A 267 -31.22 13.96 -5.67
N THR A 268 -30.52 14.06 -6.80
CA THR A 268 -30.90 13.38 -8.05
C THR A 268 -30.79 11.85 -7.89
N LEU A 269 -29.81 11.35 -7.15
CA LEU A 269 -29.64 9.91 -6.90
C LEU A 269 -30.81 9.35 -6.08
N GLU A 270 -31.17 10.04 -4.99
CA GLU A 270 -32.29 9.66 -4.12
C GLU A 270 -33.62 9.68 -4.89
N ALA A 271 -33.82 10.66 -5.78
CA ALA A 271 -35.01 10.74 -6.63
C ALA A 271 -35.17 9.52 -7.56
N HIS A 272 -34.09 8.79 -7.84
CA HIS A 272 -34.08 7.55 -8.64
C HIS A 272 -33.89 6.29 -7.77
N SER A 273 -34.16 6.39 -6.46
CA SER A 273 -34.01 5.28 -5.49
C SER A 273 -32.58 4.70 -5.41
N VAL A 274 -31.57 5.50 -5.71
CA VAL A 274 -30.16 5.12 -5.57
C VAL A 274 -29.62 5.65 -4.25
N GLU A 275 -29.02 4.76 -3.44
CA GLU A 275 -28.38 5.15 -2.20
C GLU A 275 -27.09 5.94 -2.48
N THR A 276 -27.03 7.16 -1.96
CA THR A 276 -25.94 8.11 -2.21
C THR A 276 -24.58 7.66 -1.67
N ALA A 277 -24.53 7.20 -0.41
CA ALA A 277 -23.27 6.94 0.28
C ALA A 277 -22.41 5.84 -0.37
N PRO A 278 -22.95 4.65 -0.72
CA PRO A 278 -22.17 3.60 -1.38
C PRO A 278 -21.58 4.02 -2.73
N VAL A 279 -22.26 4.89 -3.47
CA VAL A 279 -21.77 5.38 -4.77
C VAL A 279 -20.55 6.29 -4.59
N ILE A 280 -20.63 7.23 -3.65
CA ILE A 280 -19.54 8.17 -3.38
C ILE A 280 -18.34 7.48 -2.74
N ILE A 281 -18.57 6.55 -1.79
CA ILE A 281 -17.50 5.73 -1.21
C ILE A 281 -16.77 4.94 -2.31
N ALA A 282 -17.52 4.26 -3.19
CA ALA A 282 -16.92 3.51 -4.29
C ALA A 282 -16.15 4.41 -5.28
N TYR A 283 -16.63 5.62 -5.54
CA TYR A 283 -15.90 6.61 -6.34
C TYR A 283 -14.60 7.05 -5.66
N ILE A 284 -14.61 7.36 -4.36
CA ILE A 284 -13.39 7.75 -3.62
C ILE A 284 -12.37 6.62 -3.64
N GLN A 285 -12.82 5.38 -3.41
CA GLN A 285 -11.97 4.19 -3.48
C GLN A 285 -11.39 3.96 -4.88
N HIS A 286 -12.17 4.20 -5.94
CA HIS A 286 -11.66 4.16 -7.31
C HIS A 286 -10.60 5.26 -7.55
N ALA A 287 -10.89 6.49 -7.12
CA ALA A 287 -9.97 7.62 -7.26
C ALA A 287 -8.65 7.38 -6.52
N LEU A 288 -8.69 6.81 -5.32
CA LEU A 288 -7.51 6.39 -4.55
C LEU A 288 -6.64 5.42 -5.36
N ARG A 289 -7.24 4.39 -5.97
CA ARG A 289 -6.52 3.46 -6.85
C ARG A 289 -5.90 4.12 -8.08
N LEU A 290 -6.50 5.18 -8.61
CA LEU A 290 -5.89 5.96 -9.68
C LEU A 290 -4.68 6.75 -9.17
N VAL A 291 -4.76 7.36 -7.98
CA VAL A 291 -3.63 8.06 -7.35
C VAL A 291 -2.47 7.11 -7.08
N GLU A 292 -2.73 5.91 -6.57
CA GLU A 292 -1.68 4.89 -6.35
C GLU A 292 -0.91 4.60 -7.63
N LYS A 293 -1.62 4.39 -8.74
CA LYS A 293 -1.00 4.10 -10.05
C LYS A 293 -0.16 5.25 -10.61
N MET A 294 -0.30 6.46 -10.08
CA MET A 294 0.53 7.59 -10.46
C MET A 294 1.93 7.54 -9.81
N GLU A 295 2.23 6.64 -8.87
CA GLU A 295 3.54 6.62 -8.17
C GLU A 295 4.73 6.38 -9.12
N ALA A 296 4.57 5.43 -10.03
CA ALA A 296 5.57 5.06 -11.01
C ALA A 296 4.92 4.90 -12.40
N PRO A 297 5.61 5.30 -13.48
CA PRO A 297 5.15 4.99 -14.82
C PRO A 297 5.01 3.46 -14.99
N PRO A 298 4.02 2.98 -15.77
CA PRO A 298 3.90 1.57 -16.07
C PRO A 298 5.23 1.07 -16.62
N SER A 299 5.72 -0.04 -16.06
CA SER A 299 7.00 -0.64 -16.46
C SER A 299 7.05 -0.77 -17.98
N THR A 300 8.06 -0.16 -18.59
CA THR A 300 8.20 -0.01 -20.04
C THR A 300 8.44 -1.31 -20.80
N SER A 301 8.28 -2.50 -20.19
CA SER A 301 8.56 -3.78 -20.85
C SER A 301 7.60 -4.12 -22.00
N ASP A 302 6.45 -3.45 -22.09
CA ASP A 302 5.42 -3.76 -23.10
C ASP A 302 5.25 -2.65 -24.17
N GLN A 303 6.04 -1.58 -24.15
CA GLN A 303 5.88 -0.44 -25.08
C GLN A 303 6.84 -0.43 -26.29
N ASP A 304 7.76 -1.40 -26.41
CA ASP A 304 8.72 -1.44 -27.52
C ASP A 304 8.20 -2.11 -28.82
N SER A 305 6.91 -2.44 -28.93
CA SER A 305 6.39 -3.12 -30.14
C SER A 305 5.71 -2.22 -31.18
N HIS A 306 5.60 -0.90 -30.98
CA HIS A 306 4.94 -0.01 -31.96
C HIS A 306 5.63 1.33 -32.24
N ALA A 307 6.96 1.41 -32.12
CA ALA A 307 7.72 2.54 -32.66
C ALA A 307 8.19 2.24 -34.10
N ASN A 308 7.23 2.20 -35.04
CA ASN A 308 7.53 2.38 -36.46
C ASN A 308 6.38 3.11 -37.15
N GLY A 309 6.61 4.37 -37.50
CA GLY A 309 5.97 4.99 -38.67
C GLY A 309 5.04 6.17 -38.43
N ALA A 310 5.39 7.27 -39.11
CA ALA A 310 4.53 8.35 -39.60
C ALA A 310 4.16 9.49 -38.63
N ALA A 311 4.95 10.56 -38.75
CA ALA A 311 4.46 11.93 -38.61
C ALA A 311 3.23 12.13 -39.50
N ASN A 312 2.04 12.26 -38.91
CA ASN A 312 0.93 13.14 -39.31
C ASN A 312 -0.37 12.79 -38.56
N GLY A 313 -0.79 13.70 -37.66
CA GLY A 313 -2.20 14.08 -37.48
C GLY A 313 -3.14 13.17 -36.66
N ALA A 314 -3.96 13.86 -35.85
CA ALA A 314 -5.23 13.43 -35.24
C ALA A 314 -5.18 12.63 -33.92
N GLU A 315 -5.07 13.40 -32.83
CA GLU A 315 -5.95 13.33 -31.65
C GLU A 315 -6.58 11.97 -31.29
N SER A 316 -5.77 10.99 -30.89
CA SER A 316 -6.21 10.01 -29.90
C SER A 316 -5.60 10.41 -28.57
N ARG A 317 -6.25 11.38 -27.92
CA ARG A 317 -5.85 11.97 -26.65
C ARG A 317 -6.17 10.98 -25.53
N ALA A 318 -5.45 9.85 -25.50
CA ALA A 318 -5.33 9.10 -24.25
C ALA A 318 -4.84 10.12 -23.21
N PRO A 319 -5.53 10.26 -22.06
CA PRO A 319 -5.13 11.24 -21.05
C PRO A 319 -3.67 10.95 -20.72
N VAL A 320 -2.81 11.96 -20.90
CA VAL A 320 -1.41 11.88 -20.46
C VAL A 320 -1.50 11.76 -18.95
N VAL A 321 -1.45 10.52 -18.46
CA VAL A 321 -1.40 10.25 -17.03
C VAL A 321 -0.03 10.76 -16.59
N GLU A 322 -0.03 11.89 -15.90
CA GLU A 322 1.19 12.42 -15.29
C GLU A 322 1.57 11.49 -14.13
N TYR A 323 2.84 11.07 -14.08
CA TYR A 323 3.36 10.16 -13.06
C TYR A 323 4.28 10.90 -12.08
N GLY A 324 4.56 10.25 -10.95
CA GLY A 324 5.41 10.73 -9.87
C GLY A 324 4.63 11.41 -8.74
N LYS A 325 5.38 11.73 -7.67
CA LYS A 325 4.84 12.29 -6.42
C LYS A 325 4.09 13.61 -6.62
N GLU A 326 4.45 14.41 -7.62
CA GLU A 326 3.77 15.68 -7.90
C GLU A 326 2.36 15.47 -8.47
N ALA A 327 2.20 14.50 -9.39
CA ALA A 327 0.90 14.13 -9.94
C ALA A 327 0.00 13.55 -8.85
N GLN A 328 0.54 12.64 -8.02
CA GLN A 328 -0.16 12.15 -6.83
C GLN A 328 -0.58 13.28 -5.91
N SER A 329 0.31 14.22 -5.62
CA SER A 329 0.02 15.35 -4.73
C SER A 329 -1.14 16.19 -5.24
N ARG A 330 -1.16 16.53 -6.55
CA ARG A 330 -2.27 17.28 -7.16
C ARG A 330 -3.58 16.51 -7.11
N ALA A 331 -3.56 15.23 -7.42
CA ALA A 331 -4.74 14.37 -7.39
C ALA A 331 -5.33 14.24 -5.97
N VAL A 332 -4.48 14.02 -4.96
CA VAL A 332 -4.91 13.99 -3.56
C VAL A 332 -5.50 15.32 -3.12
N LYS A 333 -4.88 16.46 -3.46
CA LYS A 333 -5.43 17.79 -3.13
C LYS A 333 -6.84 17.98 -3.71
N LEU A 334 -7.06 17.52 -4.94
CA LEU A 334 -8.36 17.60 -5.60
C LEU A 334 -9.41 16.75 -4.87
N MET A 335 -9.04 15.53 -4.46
CA MET A 335 -9.89 14.65 -3.65
C MET A 335 -10.20 15.24 -2.27
N LEU A 336 -9.22 15.87 -1.60
CA LEU A 336 -9.44 16.57 -0.33
C LEU A 336 -10.42 17.73 -0.46
N LEU A 337 -10.36 18.50 -1.55
CA LEU A 337 -11.32 19.56 -1.83
C LEU A 337 -12.74 19.01 -2.00
N PHE A 338 -12.89 17.88 -2.70
CA PHE A 338 -14.16 17.20 -2.83
C PHE A 338 -14.70 16.73 -1.47
N LEU A 339 -13.90 16.03 -0.67
CA LEU A 339 -14.30 15.59 0.68
C LEU A 339 -14.69 16.77 1.59
N LYS A 340 -13.90 17.85 1.59
CA LYS A 340 -14.25 19.08 2.33
C LYS A 340 -15.58 19.65 1.88
N SER A 341 -15.87 19.67 0.57
CA SER A 341 -17.15 20.13 0.03
C SER A 341 -18.31 19.26 0.50
N LEU A 342 -18.15 17.93 0.47
CA LEU A 342 -19.17 16.97 0.93
C LEU A 342 -19.53 17.18 2.40
N ILE A 343 -18.51 17.29 3.26
CA ILE A 343 -18.67 17.45 4.71
C ILE A 343 -19.24 18.84 5.04
N ARG A 344 -18.66 19.92 4.48
CA ARG A 344 -19.08 21.30 4.78
C ARG A 344 -20.50 21.60 4.35
N LYS A 345 -20.96 21.00 3.24
CA LYS A 345 -22.34 21.15 2.76
C LYS A 345 -23.32 20.18 3.43
N GLY A 346 -22.85 19.30 4.32
CA GLY A 346 -23.68 18.28 4.97
C GLY A 346 -24.25 17.26 3.98
N LEU A 347 -23.62 17.08 2.81
CA LEU A 347 -24.06 16.10 1.81
C LEU A 347 -23.76 14.67 2.28
N LEU A 348 -22.62 14.48 2.95
CA LEU A 348 -22.21 13.24 3.61
C LEU A 348 -21.58 13.57 4.95
N GLY A 349 -21.98 12.82 5.99
CA GLY A 349 -21.43 12.98 7.33
C GLY A 349 -20.01 12.43 7.45
N THR A 350 -19.22 13.00 8.35
CA THR A 350 -17.85 12.54 8.65
C THR A 350 -17.80 11.08 9.11
N GLN A 351 -18.86 10.59 9.75
CA GLN A 351 -18.96 9.19 10.19
C GLN A 351 -19.10 8.22 9.01
N VAL A 352 -19.83 8.62 7.96
CA VAL A 352 -20.03 7.80 6.76
C VAL A 352 -18.73 7.68 5.97
N LEU A 353 -17.93 8.75 5.96
CA LEU A 353 -16.64 8.84 5.26
C LEU A 353 -15.44 8.46 6.15
N TYR A 354 -15.68 7.87 7.33
CA TYR A 354 -14.65 7.69 8.35
C TYR A 354 -13.45 6.90 7.82
N PHE A 355 -13.69 5.76 7.17
CA PHE A 355 -12.63 4.89 6.69
C PHE A 355 -11.85 5.52 5.52
N GLU A 356 -12.54 6.17 4.58
CA GLU A 356 -11.91 6.86 3.45
C GLU A 356 -11.02 8.00 3.92
N ILE A 357 -11.48 8.77 4.92
CA ILE A 357 -10.70 9.85 5.54
C ILE A 357 -9.46 9.27 6.23
N GLN A 358 -9.59 8.18 7.00
CA GLN A 358 -8.45 7.56 7.66
C GLN A 358 -7.42 7.02 6.66
N GLU A 359 -7.89 6.34 5.61
CA GLU A 359 -7.02 5.80 4.56
C GLU A 359 -6.19 6.92 3.91
N ILE A 360 -6.83 8.02 3.50
CA ILE A 360 -6.14 9.18 2.91
C ILE A 360 -5.13 9.76 3.91
N CYS A 361 -5.55 9.94 5.16
CA CYS A 361 -4.74 10.55 6.21
C CYS A 361 -3.50 9.73 6.56
N VAL A 362 -3.60 8.40 6.55
CA VAL A 362 -2.48 7.50 6.83
C VAL A 362 -1.56 7.41 5.61
N ARG A 363 -2.14 7.09 4.45
CA ARG A 363 -1.38 6.75 3.24
C ARG A 363 -0.65 7.94 2.64
N TYR A 364 -1.27 9.11 2.67
CA TYR A 364 -0.74 10.33 2.07
C TYR A 364 -0.33 11.37 3.10
N VAL A 365 -0.03 10.94 4.34
CA VAL A 365 0.38 11.82 5.45
C VAL A 365 1.57 12.72 5.13
N TRP A 366 2.41 12.32 4.17
CA TRP A 366 3.57 13.10 3.72
C TRP A 366 3.16 14.41 3.02
N ILE A 367 1.95 14.49 2.45
CA ILE A 367 1.38 15.69 1.84
C ILE A 367 0.91 16.64 2.94
N LYS A 368 1.35 17.91 2.90
CA LYS A 368 0.99 18.90 3.92
C LYS A 368 -0.52 19.09 4.05
N GLU A 369 -1.21 19.21 2.92
CA GLU A 369 -2.66 19.44 2.86
C GLU A 369 -3.48 18.30 3.48
N VAL A 370 -2.96 17.07 3.49
CA VAL A 370 -3.58 15.93 4.16
C VAL A 370 -3.53 16.09 5.67
N ARG A 371 -2.40 16.55 6.22
CA ARG A 371 -2.27 16.83 7.66
C ARG A 371 -3.18 17.98 8.09
N ASP A 372 -3.19 19.07 7.30
CA ASP A 372 -4.06 20.21 7.54
C ASP A 372 -5.55 19.80 7.48
N PHE A 373 -5.90 18.86 6.57
CA PHE A 373 -7.24 18.30 6.50
C PHE A 373 -7.58 17.43 7.72
N LYS A 374 -6.65 16.58 8.19
CA LYS A 374 -6.85 15.77 9.39
C LYS A 374 -7.19 16.62 10.60
N SER A 375 -6.38 17.66 10.87
CA SER A 375 -6.64 18.60 11.97
C SER A 375 -8.00 19.28 11.83
N TRP A 376 -8.37 19.71 10.63
CA TRP A 376 -9.69 20.30 10.37
C TRP A 376 -10.87 19.34 10.66
N VAL A 377 -10.74 18.04 10.32
CA VAL A 377 -11.78 17.04 10.62
C VAL A 377 -11.87 16.79 12.13
N GLU A 378 -10.75 16.76 12.84
CA GLU A 378 -10.68 16.54 14.29
C GLU A 378 -11.25 17.74 15.07
N GLU A 379 -10.83 18.96 14.76
CA GLU A 379 -11.37 20.20 15.34
C GLU A 379 -12.90 20.32 15.13
N GLY A 380 -13.39 19.88 13.96
CA GLY A 380 -14.81 19.85 13.65
C GLY A 380 -15.62 18.85 14.50
N LYS A 381 -14.98 17.77 14.99
CA LYS A 381 -15.63 16.82 15.91
C LYS A 381 -15.73 17.38 17.32
N ASP A 382 -14.68 18.04 17.79
CA ASP A 382 -14.62 18.62 19.14
C ASP A 382 -15.62 19.76 19.31
N ALA A 383 -15.79 20.59 18.26
CA ALA A 383 -16.80 21.65 18.26
C ALA A 383 -18.25 21.11 18.26
N ALA A 384 -18.51 19.98 17.59
CA ALA A 384 -19.83 19.37 17.53
C ALA A 384 -20.22 18.68 18.86
N GLN A 385 -19.26 18.13 19.61
CA GLN A 385 -19.51 17.51 20.91
C GLN A 385 -19.74 18.54 22.02
N ASN A 386 -19.05 19.69 21.97
CA ASN A 386 -19.19 20.75 22.98
C ASN A 386 -20.44 21.64 22.80
N GLY A 387 -21.16 21.53 21.68
CA GLY A 387 -22.38 22.30 21.40
C GLY A 387 -23.70 21.60 21.79
N GLN A 388 -23.65 20.44 22.45
CA GLN A 388 -24.83 19.66 22.88
C GLN A 388 -25.07 19.65 24.40
N THR A 389 -24.34 20.47 25.17
CA THR A 389 -24.65 20.82 26.57
C THR A 389 -25.36 22.15 26.63
#